data_AF-A0A951KMM4-F1
#
_entry.id   AF-A0A951KMM4-F1
#
_cell.length_a   1.000
_cell.length_b   1.000
_cell.length_c   1.000
_cell.angle_alpha   90.00
_cell.angle_beta   90.00
_cell.angle_gamma   90.00
#
_symmetry.space_group_name_H-M   'P 1'
#
loop_
_entity.id
_entity.type
_entity.pdbx_description
1 polymer ?
#
loop_
_entity_poly.entity_id
_entity_poly.type
_entity_poly.pdbx_seq_one_letter_code
_entity_poly.pdbx_strand_id
1 'polypeptide(L)'
;GTADAGVLANETPLTICIRRFLAEHPEAARALFGESRLPTLAQYDPLSRFFETQDGTLLFSGANGVPLTRYHIADTGGLIDYAAMLAFLDEWGFDPLATLQDTGLRGVRPLPFVYVFGRSHFPVSFFGANIYPENISVGLEQPEVQDWVTGKFVLEVTEDADRNRWLAIAVELAPNVSADDAKQQAIAASILAQLRRLNSEFAHYVPAEYQQLQVTLRPLADPNYFPVGVKHRYTRKTEPDK
;
A
#
# COMPACT_ATOMS: atom_id res chain seq x y z
N GLY A 1 13.21 9.58 -3.45
CA GLY A 1 12.63 9.30 -2.12
C GLY A 1 12.47 10.62 -1.40
N THR A 2 11.71 10.69 -0.32
CA THR A 2 11.50 11.91 0.49
C THR A 2 12.73 12.32 1.31
N ALA A 3 13.92 11.76 1.04
CA ALA A 3 15.15 12.02 1.77
C ALA A 3 15.55 13.50 1.79
N ASP A 4 15.26 14.23 0.70
CA ASP A 4 15.55 15.66 0.58
C ASP A 4 14.52 16.56 1.29
N ALA A 5 13.44 15.99 1.82
CA ALA A 5 12.29 16.71 2.35
C ALA A 5 12.27 16.85 3.89
N GLY A 6 13.10 16.08 4.58
CA GLY A 6 13.07 15.97 6.04
C GLY A 6 11.75 15.39 6.55
N VAL A 7 11.39 15.73 7.79
CA VAL A 7 10.12 15.29 8.40
C VAL A 7 8.96 16.06 7.78
N LEU A 8 7.97 15.33 7.27
CA LEU A 8 6.77 15.90 6.64
C LEU A 8 5.57 15.98 7.59
N ALA A 9 5.36 14.92 8.38
CA ALA A 9 4.27 14.78 9.32
C ALA A 9 4.72 13.84 10.46
N ASN A 10 4.04 13.89 11.60
CA ASN A 10 4.36 13.06 12.76
C ASN A 10 3.12 12.33 13.27
N GLU A 11 3.31 11.10 13.71
CA GLU A 11 2.31 10.47 14.58
C GLU A 11 2.27 11.21 15.93
N THR A 12 1.06 11.36 16.46
CA THR A 12 0.81 12.02 17.74
C THR A 12 0.00 11.09 18.63
N PRO A 13 -0.06 11.34 19.95
CA PRO A 13 -0.96 10.60 20.83
C PRO A 13 -2.42 10.60 20.32
N LEU A 14 -2.84 11.71 19.70
CA LEU A 14 -4.14 11.80 19.04
C LEU A 14 -4.25 10.84 17.84
N THR A 15 -3.29 10.85 16.91
CA THR A 15 -3.38 9.96 15.74
C THR A 15 -3.31 8.48 16.13
N ILE A 16 -2.50 8.13 17.14
CA ILE A 16 -2.39 6.77 17.66
C ILE A 16 -3.71 6.32 18.31
N CYS A 17 -4.33 7.18 19.11
CA CYS A 17 -5.62 6.92 19.73
C CYS A 17 -6.70 6.64 18.67
N ILE A 18 -6.78 7.49 17.65
CA ILE A 18 -7.71 7.33 16.52
C ILE A 18 -7.42 6.03 15.75
N ARG A 19 -6.15 5.74 15.42
CA ARG A 19 -5.79 4.50 14.70
C ARG A 19 -6.17 3.24 15.48
N ARG A 20 -6.04 3.24 16.82
CA ARG A 20 -6.46 2.11 17.67
C ARG A 20 -7.96 1.88 17.61
N PHE A 21 -8.76 2.95 17.72
CA PHE A 21 -10.20 2.87 17.56
C PHE A 21 -10.59 2.30 16.19
N LEU A 22 -10.01 2.83 15.10
CA LEU A 22 -10.30 2.38 13.74
C LEU A 22 -9.84 0.94 13.46
N ALA A 23 -8.83 0.43 14.18
CA ALA A 23 -8.39 -0.97 14.06
C ALA A 23 -9.44 -1.95 14.60
N GLU A 24 -10.17 -1.55 15.63
CA GLU A 24 -11.26 -2.32 16.23
C GLU A 24 -12.58 -2.15 15.44
N HIS A 25 -12.67 -1.14 14.57
CA HIS A 25 -13.86 -0.79 13.79
C HIS A 25 -13.56 -0.68 12.28
N PRO A 26 -13.35 -1.82 11.57
CA PRO A 26 -12.98 -1.81 10.15
C PRO A 26 -14.00 -1.12 9.23
N GLU A 27 -15.28 -1.09 9.60
CA GLU A 27 -16.33 -0.37 8.87
C GLU A 27 -16.15 1.16 8.96
N ALA A 28 -15.74 1.67 10.12
CA ALA A 28 -15.40 3.09 10.30
C ALA A 28 -14.16 3.44 9.48
N ALA A 29 -13.14 2.58 9.48
CA ALA A 29 -11.94 2.77 8.66
C ALA A 29 -12.29 2.83 7.16
N ARG A 30 -13.15 1.93 6.68
CA ARG A 30 -13.64 1.91 5.30
C ARG A 30 -14.44 3.17 4.95
N ALA A 31 -15.31 3.63 5.86
CA ALA A 31 -16.07 4.85 5.66
C ALA A 31 -15.17 6.10 5.59
N LEU A 32 -14.12 6.15 6.42
CA LEU A 32 -13.21 7.31 6.50
C LEU A 32 -12.21 7.37 5.34
N PHE A 33 -11.62 6.23 4.99
CA PHE A 33 -10.50 6.17 4.05
C PHE A 33 -10.82 5.50 2.71
N GLY A 34 -12.00 4.92 2.57
CA GLY A 34 -12.43 4.18 1.37
C GLY A 34 -12.03 2.70 1.34
N GLU A 35 -11.14 2.26 2.23
CA GLU A 35 -10.72 0.86 2.38
C GLU A 35 -10.57 0.46 3.86
N SER A 36 -10.78 -0.81 4.20
CA SER A 36 -10.69 -1.30 5.58
C SER A 36 -9.26 -1.36 6.11
N ARG A 37 -8.25 -1.23 5.24
CA ARG A 37 -6.84 -1.17 5.63
C ARG A 37 -6.57 0.16 6.33
N LEU A 38 -5.81 0.14 7.43
CA LEU A 38 -5.41 1.37 8.10
C LEU A 38 -4.18 2.01 7.44
N PRO A 39 -4.28 3.28 6.98
CA PRO A 39 -3.12 4.03 6.54
C PRO A 39 -2.21 4.40 7.72
N THR A 40 -1.01 4.87 7.40
CA THR A 40 -0.29 5.75 8.33
C THR A 40 -1.11 7.01 8.53
N LEU A 41 -1.45 7.34 9.78
CA LEU A 41 -2.17 8.58 10.13
C LEU A 41 -1.26 9.47 10.95
N ALA A 42 -1.00 10.67 10.44
CA ALA A 42 -0.11 11.65 11.04
C ALA A 42 -0.74 13.05 11.02
N GLN A 43 -0.25 13.94 11.87
CA GLN A 43 -0.54 15.37 11.81
C GLN A 43 0.65 16.13 11.24
N TYR A 44 0.37 17.19 10.48
CA TYR A 44 1.38 18.08 9.93
C TYR A 44 1.07 19.54 10.28
N ASP A 45 2.10 20.38 10.25
CA ASP A 45 1.95 21.83 10.39
C ASP A 45 1.92 22.47 9.00
N PRO A 46 0.77 23.01 8.54
CA PRO A 46 0.64 23.62 7.22
C PRO A 46 1.60 24.78 6.96
N LEU A 47 2.08 25.46 8.02
CA LEU A 47 3.05 26.55 7.90
C LEU A 47 4.47 26.04 7.62
N SER A 48 4.76 24.80 8.02
CA SER A 48 6.06 24.15 7.77
C SER A 48 6.04 23.33 6.49
N ARG A 49 4.96 22.57 6.27
CA ARG A 49 4.75 21.67 5.15
C ARG A 49 3.31 21.81 4.67
N PHE A 50 3.13 22.41 3.51
CA PHE A 50 1.82 22.54 2.91
C PHE A 50 1.52 21.30 2.06
N PHE A 51 0.54 20.49 2.48
CA PHE A 51 0.13 19.31 1.72
C PHE A 51 -1.04 19.62 0.77
N GLU A 52 -1.04 18.93 -0.36
CA GLU A 52 -2.12 18.94 -1.34
C GLU A 52 -2.40 17.51 -1.80
N THR A 53 -3.59 17.29 -2.38
CA THR A 53 -3.92 16.06 -3.10
C THR A 53 -4.11 16.35 -4.58
N GLN A 54 -3.63 15.45 -5.44
CA GLN A 54 -3.90 15.43 -6.87
C GLN A 54 -4.10 13.99 -7.31
N ASP A 55 -5.24 13.69 -7.95
CA ASP A 55 -5.57 12.37 -8.49
C ASP A 55 -5.40 11.23 -7.47
N GLY A 56 -5.81 11.46 -6.21
CA GLY A 56 -5.71 10.49 -5.11
C GLY A 56 -4.29 10.29 -4.55
N THR A 57 -3.34 11.12 -4.95
CA THR A 57 -1.95 11.09 -4.50
C THR A 57 -1.53 12.41 -3.85
N LEU A 58 -0.50 12.34 -3.01
CA LEU A 58 -0.05 13.48 -2.21
C LEU A 58 1.05 14.29 -2.91
N LEU A 59 0.98 15.61 -2.71
CA LEU A 59 2.03 16.58 -3.00
C LEU A 59 2.32 17.38 -1.74
N PHE A 60 3.51 17.96 -1.65
CA PHE A 60 3.79 18.94 -0.61
C PHE A 60 4.67 20.08 -1.11
N SER A 61 4.55 21.22 -0.43
CA SER A 61 5.44 22.37 -0.56
C SER A 61 6.11 22.68 0.78
N GLY A 62 7.38 23.06 0.77
CA GLY A 62 8.11 23.37 2.00
C GLY A 62 9.45 24.03 1.76
N ALA A 63 9.87 24.84 2.74
CA ALA A 63 11.21 25.42 2.78
C ALA A 63 12.22 24.35 3.24
N ASN A 64 13.13 23.98 2.34
CA ASN A 64 14.27 23.12 2.60
C ASN A 64 15.55 23.83 2.09
N GLY A 65 16.71 23.17 2.16
CA GLY A 65 17.95 23.69 1.58
C GLY A 65 17.79 24.11 0.11
N VAL A 66 16.95 23.39 -0.64
CA VAL A 66 16.33 23.83 -1.90
C VAL A 66 14.81 23.82 -1.71
N PRO A 67 14.08 24.93 -1.94
CA PRO A 67 12.63 24.95 -1.79
C PRO A 67 11.96 23.91 -2.68
N LEU A 68 11.10 23.09 -2.09
CA LEU A 68 10.28 22.13 -2.82
C LEU A 68 8.88 22.73 -2.98
N THR A 69 8.44 22.91 -4.23
CA THR A 69 7.12 23.48 -4.56
C THR A 69 6.30 22.44 -5.29
N ARG A 70 5.11 22.12 -4.76
CA ARG A 70 4.19 21.09 -5.27
C ARG A 70 4.92 19.79 -5.64
N TYR A 71 5.83 19.35 -4.77
CA TYR A 71 6.63 18.17 -4.99
C TYR A 71 5.76 16.93 -4.84
N HIS A 72 5.60 16.19 -5.93
CA HIS A 72 4.76 14.99 -5.99
C HIS A 72 5.47 13.79 -5.37
N ILE A 73 4.95 13.25 -4.26
CA ILE A 73 5.57 12.09 -3.59
C ILE A 73 5.08 10.75 -4.13
N ALA A 74 4.00 10.77 -4.92
CA ALA A 74 3.34 9.60 -5.51
C ALA A 74 2.89 8.58 -4.47
N ASP A 75 2.58 9.06 -3.27
CA ASP A 75 1.96 8.27 -2.22
C ASP A 75 0.45 8.46 -2.28
N THR A 76 -0.28 7.36 -2.28
CA THR A 76 -1.74 7.36 -2.20
C THR A 76 -2.14 7.76 -0.80
N GLY A 77 -3.16 8.62 -0.70
CA GLY A 77 -3.57 9.15 0.59
C GLY A 77 -4.44 10.39 0.44
N GLY A 78 -4.62 11.07 1.56
CA GLY A 78 -5.43 12.28 1.58
C GLY A 78 -5.23 13.10 2.84
N LEU A 79 -6.02 14.17 2.91
CA LEU A 79 -5.99 15.15 3.98
C LEU A 79 -7.36 15.19 4.66
N ILE A 80 -7.37 15.36 5.97
CA ILE A 80 -8.59 15.50 6.75
C ILE A 80 -8.40 16.66 7.72
N ASP A 81 -9.31 17.62 7.69
CA ASP A 81 -9.28 18.74 8.63
C ASP A 81 -9.52 18.28 10.07
N TYR A 82 -8.94 18.99 11.02
CA TYR A 82 -9.02 18.62 12.43
C TYR A 82 -10.46 18.45 12.93
N ALA A 83 -11.32 19.45 12.66
CA ALA A 83 -12.71 19.42 13.07
C ALA A 83 -13.52 18.32 12.35
N ALA A 84 -13.23 18.08 11.07
CA ALA A 84 -13.88 17.03 10.28
C ALA A 84 -13.57 15.63 10.81
N MET A 85 -12.31 15.37 11.20
CA MET A 85 -11.91 14.12 11.85
C MET A 85 -12.66 13.91 13.16
N LEU A 86 -12.74 14.94 14.02
CA LEU A 86 -13.44 14.81 15.30
C LEU A 86 -14.95 14.60 15.12
N ALA A 87 -15.57 15.34 14.20
CA ALA A 87 -16.99 15.16 13.89
C ALA A 87 -17.28 13.75 13.36
N PHE A 88 -16.44 13.23 12.46
CA PHE A 88 -16.55 11.86 11.99
C PHE A 88 -16.49 10.86 13.15
N LEU A 89 -15.53 10.98 14.06
CA LEU A 89 -15.40 10.04 15.18
C LEU A 89 -16.58 10.13 16.16
N ASP A 90 -17.14 11.33 16.37
CA ASP A 90 -18.33 11.53 17.19
C ASP A 90 -19.57 10.83 16.60
N GLU A 91 -19.74 10.85 15.27
CA GLU A 91 -20.80 10.08 14.58
C GLU A 91 -20.67 8.56 14.82
N TRP A 92 -19.45 8.08 15.07
CA TRP A 92 -19.15 6.70 15.44
C TRP A 92 -19.12 6.47 16.96
N GLY A 93 -19.53 7.45 17.77
CA GLY A 93 -19.61 7.36 19.22
C GLY A 93 -18.25 7.38 19.95
N PHE A 94 -17.21 7.94 19.32
CA PHE A 94 -15.86 7.97 19.87
C PHE A 94 -15.33 9.39 20.05
N ASP A 95 -15.03 9.76 21.30
CA ASP A 95 -14.33 11.00 21.63
C ASP A 95 -12.85 10.71 21.98
N PRO A 96 -11.90 10.97 21.06
CA PRO A 96 -10.48 10.77 21.33
C PRO A 96 -9.93 11.78 22.35
N LEU A 97 -10.55 12.96 22.51
CA LEU A 97 -10.10 13.96 23.47
C LEU A 97 -10.43 13.54 24.89
N ALA A 98 -11.67 13.07 25.14
CA ALA A 98 -12.05 12.46 26.41
C ALA A 98 -11.13 11.29 26.77
N THR A 99 -10.84 10.42 25.81
CA THR A 99 -9.95 9.26 26.00
C THR A 99 -8.52 9.65 26.42
N LEU A 100 -8.04 10.82 25.97
CA LEU A 100 -6.68 11.28 26.25
C LEU A 100 -6.57 12.23 27.44
N GLN A 101 -7.67 12.59 28.11
CA GLN A 101 -7.68 13.56 29.22
C GLN A 101 -6.70 13.16 30.33
N ASP A 102 -6.70 11.89 30.73
CA ASP A 102 -5.86 11.36 31.82
C ASP A 102 -4.35 11.41 31.51
N THR A 103 -3.98 11.53 30.22
CA THR A 103 -2.59 11.69 29.79
C THR A 103 -2.12 13.15 29.69
N GLY A 104 -2.98 14.09 30.12
CA GLY A 104 -2.69 15.52 30.14
C GLY A 104 -2.75 16.19 28.76
N LEU A 105 -3.42 15.57 27.79
CA LEU A 105 -3.57 16.06 26.39
C LEU A 105 -2.23 16.40 25.69
N ARG A 106 -1.11 15.89 26.20
CA ARG A 106 0.20 16.16 25.62
C ARG A 106 0.25 15.61 24.21
N GLY A 107 0.55 16.47 23.23
CA GLY A 107 0.61 16.08 21.81
C GLY A 107 -0.73 16.10 21.08
N VAL A 108 -1.82 16.50 21.74
CA VAL A 108 -3.08 16.86 21.08
C VAL A 108 -2.93 18.29 20.56
N ARG A 109 -2.94 18.46 19.23
CA ARG A 109 -2.92 19.78 18.59
C ARG A 109 -4.05 19.88 17.57
N PRO A 110 -4.66 21.07 17.41
CA PRO A 110 -5.66 21.33 16.38
C PRO A 110 -5.00 21.50 15.01
N LEU A 111 -4.29 20.45 14.56
CA LEU A 111 -3.59 20.40 13.28
C LEU A 111 -4.31 19.43 12.34
N PRO A 112 -4.28 19.68 11.02
CA PRO A 112 -4.86 18.77 10.05
C PRO A 112 -4.11 17.44 10.03
N PHE A 113 -4.82 16.43 9.55
CA PHE A 113 -4.32 15.08 9.37
C PHE A 113 -3.91 14.86 7.92
N VAL A 114 -2.86 14.07 7.76
CA VAL A 114 -2.53 13.41 6.50
C VAL A 114 -2.58 11.91 6.75
N TYR A 115 -3.25 11.18 5.84
CA TYR A 115 -3.22 9.73 5.84
C TYR A 115 -2.51 9.22 4.59
N VAL A 116 -1.62 8.24 4.78
CA VAL A 116 -0.73 7.74 3.74
C VAL A 116 -0.83 6.23 3.68
N PHE A 117 -1.25 5.73 2.52
CA PHE A 117 -1.39 4.31 2.21
C PHE A 117 -0.10 3.68 1.66
N GLY A 118 0.90 4.51 1.41
CA GLY A 118 2.15 4.14 0.74
C GLY A 118 2.15 4.60 -0.71
N ARG A 119 3.23 4.27 -1.42
CA ARG A 119 3.34 4.57 -2.85
C ARG A 119 2.22 3.91 -3.62
N SER A 120 1.81 4.57 -4.71
CA SER A 120 0.84 4.04 -5.69
C SER A 120 1.36 2.72 -6.31
N HIS A 121 1.20 1.66 -5.56
CA HIS A 121 1.14 0.30 -6.02
C HIS A 121 -0.32 0.11 -6.43
N PHE A 122 -0.66 0.58 -7.64
CA PHE A 122 -2.04 0.50 -8.12
C PHE A 122 -2.51 -0.94 -7.98
N PRO A 123 -3.59 -1.20 -7.22
CA PRO A 123 -4.08 -2.56 -7.08
C PRO A 123 -4.45 -3.09 -8.45
N VAL A 124 -4.24 -4.38 -8.62
CA VAL A 124 -4.68 -5.11 -9.81
C VAL A 124 -6.07 -5.65 -9.51
N SER A 125 -7.08 -5.23 -10.27
CA SER A 125 -8.45 -5.73 -10.11
C SER A 125 -8.61 -7.09 -10.83
N PHE A 126 -8.97 -8.11 -10.06
CA PHE A 126 -9.11 -9.49 -10.53
C PHE A 126 -10.38 -10.12 -9.95
N PHE A 127 -11.35 -10.47 -10.81
CA PHE A 127 -12.69 -10.96 -10.39
C PHE A 127 -13.37 -10.09 -9.32
N GLY A 128 -13.21 -8.77 -9.40
CA GLY A 128 -13.79 -7.82 -8.43
C GLY A 128 -13.00 -7.67 -7.13
N ALA A 129 -11.97 -8.48 -6.90
CA ALA A 129 -11.03 -8.30 -5.80
C ALA A 129 -9.92 -7.32 -6.20
N ASN A 130 -9.57 -6.40 -5.29
CA ASN A 130 -8.41 -5.54 -5.45
C ASN A 130 -7.17 -6.20 -4.86
N ILE A 131 -6.20 -6.55 -5.72
CA ILE A 131 -4.97 -7.22 -5.31
C ILE A 131 -3.85 -6.19 -5.15
N TYR A 132 -3.38 -6.04 -3.92
CA TYR A 132 -2.36 -5.07 -3.56
C TYR A 132 -0.97 -5.72 -3.60
N PRO A 133 0.05 -5.06 -4.16
CA PRO A 133 1.43 -5.56 -4.13
C PRO A 133 1.93 -5.97 -2.75
N GLU A 134 1.52 -5.30 -1.67
CA GLU A 134 1.88 -5.69 -0.30
C GLU A 134 1.40 -7.11 0.05
N ASN A 135 0.27 -7.58 -0.51
CA ASN A 135 -0.16 -8.96 -0.33
C ASN A 135 0.85 -9.95 -0.93
N ILE A 136 1.51 -9.57 -2.03
CA ILE A 136 2.52 -10.37 -2.71
C ILE A 136 3.86 -10.29 -1.97
N SER A 137 4.27 -9.10 -1.52
CA SER A 137 5.50 -8.90 -0.75
C SER A 137 5.55 -9.80 0.48
N VAL A 138 4.47 -9.88 1.26
CA VAL A 138 4.43 -10.74 2.45
C VAL A 138 4.67 -12.21 2.09
N GLY A 139 4.17 -12.68 0.93
CA GLY A 139 4.42 -14.03 0.43
C GLY A 139 5.89 -14.28 0.04
N LEU A 140 6.57 -13.27 -0.48
CA LEU A 140 7.99 -13.35 -0.85
C LEU A 140 8.93 -13.21 0.34
N GLU A 141 8.46 -12.62 1.44
CA GLU A 141 9.20 -12.46 2.70
C GLU A 141 9.12 -13.69 3.63
N GLN A 142 8.49 -14.79 3.19
CA GLN A 142 8.40 -15.99 4.00
C GLN A 142 9.75 -16.75 4.06
N PRO A 143 10.13 -17.33 5.21
CA PRO A 143 11.43 -17.97 5.42
C PRO A 143 11.79 -19.04 4.38
N GLU A 144 10.79 -19.74 3.85
CA GLU A 144 10.98 -20.82 2.89
C GLU A 144 11.43 -20.34 1.50
N VAL A 145 11.20 -19.06 1.16
CA VAL A 145 11.43 -18.53 -0.19
C VAL A 145 12.24 -17.23 -0.24
N GLN A 146 12.35 -16.49 0.87
CA GLN A 146 12.97 -15.16 0.92
C GLN A 146 14.43 -15.14 0.43
N ASP A 147 15.18 -16.22 0.66
CA ASP A 147 16.61 -16.32 0.27
C ASP A 147 16.80 -16.51 -1.25
N TRP A 148 15.73 -16.81 -1.99
CA TRP A 148 15.79 -17.06 -3.44
C TRP A 148 15.47 -15.84 -4.29
N VAL A 149 14.92 -14.78 -3.68
CA VAL A 149 14.32 -13.64 -4.39
C VAL A 149 14.91 -12.34 -3.89
N THR A 150 14.85 -11.28 -4.69
CA THR A 150 15.28 -9.93 -4.25
C THR A 150 14.18 -9.16 -3.53
N GLY A 151 12.96 -9.69 -3.50
CA GLY A 151 11.75 -8.97 -3.12
C GLY A 151 11.13 -8.11 -4.24
N LYS A 152 11.78 -8.00 -5.42
CA LYS A 152 11.14 -7.36 -6.58
C LYS A 152 10.24 -8.34 -7.31
N PHE A 153 9.07 -7.85 -7.69
CA PHE A 153 8.13 -8.56 -8.54
C PHE A 153 7.32 -7.58 -9.39
N VAL A 154 6.62 -8.12 -10.38
CA VAL A 154 5.61 -7.42 -11.18
C VAL A 154 4.34 -8.26 -11.19
N LEU A 155 3.25 -7.69 -10.71
CA LEU A 155 1.91 -8.26 -10.69
C LEU A 155 1.10 -7.71 -11.87
N GLU A 156 0.46 -8.60 -12.62
CA GLU A 156 -0.38 -8.25 -13.77
C GLU A 156 -1.52 -9.26 -13.94
N VAL A 157 -2.54 -8.89 -14.73
CA VAL A 157 -3.54 -9.85 -15.22
C VAL A 157 -3.23 -10.14 -16.67
N THR A 158 -2.99 -11.41 -16.95
CA THR A 158 -2.82 -11.95 -18.31
C THR A 158 -4.09 -12.63 -18.76
N GLU A 159 -4.27 -12.73 -20.07
CA GLU A 159 -5.33 -13.52 -20.69
C GLU A 159 -4.69 -14.64 -21.51
N ASP A 160 -5.23 -15.86 -21.41
CA ASP A 160 -4.84 -16.95 -22.29
C ASP A 160 -5.60 -16.92 -23.63
N ALA A 161 -5.34 -17.91 -24.49
CA ALA A 161 -5.97 -18.00 -25.82
C ALA A 161 -7.50 -18.14 -25.76
N ASP A 162 -8.03 -18.68 -24.65
CA ASP A 162 -9.46 -18.86 -24.42
C ASP A 162 -10.09 -17.65 -23.70
N ARG A 163 -9.33 -16.56 -23.52
CA ARG A 163 -9.70 -15.34 -22.79
C ARG A 163 -9.96 -15.57 -21.30
N ASN A 164 -9.43 -16.66 -20.73
CA ASN A 164 -9.42 -16.79 -19.29
C ASN A 164 -8.38 -15.85 -18.70
N ARG A 165 -8.79 -15.12 -17.65
CA ARG A 165 -7.94 -14.17 -16.95
C ARG A 165 -7.17 -14.90 -15.84
N TRP A 166 -5.87 -14.66 -15.77
CA TRP A 166 -4.98 -15.24 -14.77
C TRP A 166 -4.21 -14.17 -14.02
N LEU A 167 -3.98 -14.38 -12.72
CA LEU A 167 -3.13 -13.52 -11.92
C LEU A 167 -1.66 -13.94 -12.12
N ALA A 168 -0.92 -13.12 -12.86
CA ALA A 168 0.47 -13.38 -13.22
C ALA A 168 1.44 -12.56 -12.36
N ILE A 169 2.50 -13.21 -11.90
CA ILE A 169 3.50 -12.61 -11.02
C ILE A 169 4.89 -12.97 -11.53
N ALA A 170 5.59 -12.00 -12.11
CA ALA A 170 7.01 -12.16 -12.41
C ALA A 170 7.84 -11.81 -11.17
N VAL A 171 8.75 -12.70 -10.76
CA VAL A 171 9.58 -12.53 -9.55
C VAL A 171 11.05 -12.49 -9.93
N GLU A 172 11.78 -11.51 -9.42
CA GLU A 172 13.23 -11.39 -9.63
C GLU A 172 13.98 -12.31 -8.66
N LEU A 173 14.80 -13.22 -9.22
CA LEU A 173 15.66 -14.09 -8.44
C LEU A 173 16.86 -13.35 -7.87
N ALA A 174 17.30 -13.79 -6.68
CA ALA A 174 18.52 -13.31 -6.05
C ALA A 174 19.78 -13.67 -6.87
N PRO A 175 20.91 -12.96 -6.67
CA PRO A 175 22.15 -13.25 -7.37
C PRO A 175 22.56 -14.73 -7.25
N ASN A 176 22.97 -15.34 -8.36
CA ASN A 176 23.40 -16.74 -8.45
C ASN A 176 22.30 -17.79 -8.16
N VAL A 177 21.04 -17.38 -8.03
CA VAL A 177 19.91 -18.32 -7.93
C VAL A 177 19.40 -18.62 -9.34
N SER A 178 19.36 -19.90 -9.70
CA SER A 178 18.77 -20.36 -10.96
C SER A 178 17.29 -20.70 -10.79
N ALA A 179 16.51 -20.40 -11.82
CA ALA A 179 15.10 -20.80 -11.88
C ALA A 179 14.98 -22.32 -11.97
N ASP A 180 14.06 -22.88 -11.19
CA ASP A 180 13.61 -24.26 -11.32
C ASP A 180 12.13 -24.38 -10.90
N ASP A 181 11.50 -25.48 -11.31
CA ASP A 181 10.08 -25.72 -11.09
C ASP A 181 9.71 -25.81 -9.60
N ALA A 182 10.61 -26.35 -8.78
CA ALA A 182 10.37 -26.50 -7.34
C ALA A 182 10.32 -25.14 -6.64
N LYS A 183 11.25 -24.23 -6.96
CA LYS A 183 11.24 -22.85 -6.47
C LYS A 183 10.01 -22.09 -6.95
N GLN A 184 9.65 -22.25 -8.22
CA GLN A 184 8.47 -21.59 -8.77
C GLN A 184 7.19 -22.01 -8.02
N GLN A 185 7.02 -23.31 -7.78
CA GLN A 185 5.88 -23.86 -7.04
C GLN A 185 5.87 -23.40 -5.58
N ALA A 186 7.02 -23.42 -4.90
CA ALA A 186 7.13 -22.98 -3.52
C ALA A 186 6.81 -21.48 -3.36
N ILE A 187 7.32 -20.64 -4.27
CA ILE A 187 6.99 -19.20 -4.31
C ILE A 187 5.51 -18.98 -4.57
N ALA A 188 4.92 -19.68 -5.54
CA ALA A 188 3.48 -19.57 -5.84
C ALA A 188 2.62 -19.99 -4.64
N ALA A 189 2.97 -21.09 -3.98
CA ALA A 189 2.26 -21.57 -2.80
C ALA A 189 2.36 -20.59 -1.63
N SER A 190 3.54 -20.02 -1.38
CA SER A 190 3.77 -19.02 -0.34
C SER A 190 2.94 -17.76 -0.57
N ILE A 191 2.98 -17.21 -1.79
CA ILE A 191 2.18 -16.03 -2.15
C ILE A 191 0.69 -16.33 -2.03
N LEU A 192 0.22 -17.46 -2.55
CA LEU A 192 -1.20 -17.82 -2.50
C LEU A 192 -1.72 -17.96 -1.06
N ALA A 193 -0.92 -18.58 -0.19
CA ALA A 193 -1.27 -18.72 1.22
C ALA A 193 -1.43 -17.36 1.91
N GLN A 194 -0.49 -16.44 1.70
CA GLN A 194 -0.56 -15.10 2.28
C GLN A 194 -1.66 -14.25 1.65
N LEU A 195 -1.87 -14.36 0.34
CA LEU A 195 -2.93 -13.63 -0.36
C LEU A 195 -4.32 -14.04 0.14
N ARG A 196 -4.60 -15.33 0.30
CA ARG A 196 -5.86 -15.83 0.90
C ARG A 196 -6.05 -15.37 2.35
N ARG A 197 -4.96 -15.28 3.11
CA ARG A 197 -5.00 -14.87 4.53
C ARG A 197 -5.26 -13.37 4.68
N LEU A 198 -4.64 -12.56 3.82
CA LEU A 198 -4.62 -11.10 3.96
C LEU A 198 -5.70 -10.38 3.14
N ASN A 199 -6.23 -11.02 2.10
CA ASN A 199 -7.17 -10.41 1.17
C ASN A 199 -8.47 -11.21 1.14
N SER A 200 -9.45 -10.77 1.92
CA SER A 200 -10.77 -11.42 2.01
C SER A 200 -11.52 -11.34 0.69
N GLU A 201 -11.36 -10.29 -0.11
CA GLU A 201 -11.97 -10.20 -1.44
C GLU A 201 -11.40 -11.30 -2.35
N PHE A 202 -10.08 -11.48 -2.41
CA PHE A 202 -9.48 -12.56 -3.19
C PHE A 202 -9.97 -13.94 -2.72
N ALA A 203 -9.99 -14.16 -1.40
CA ALA A 203 -10.38 -15.44 -0.81
C ALA A 203 -11.84 -15.83 -1.11
N HIS A 204 -12.75 -14.86 -1.23
CA HIS A 204 -14.19 -15.12 -1.38
C HIS A 204 -14.74 -14.81 -2.78
N TYR A 205 -14.16 -13.87 -3.53
CA TYR A 205 -14.68 -13.42 -4.83
C TYR A 205 -14.04 -14.16 -6.00
N VAL A 206 -12.78 -14.60 -5.86
CA VAL A 206 -12.08 -15.33 -6.92
C VAL A 206 -12.45 -16.82 -6.84
N PRO A 207 -13.00 -17.44 -7.90
CA PRO A 207 -13.31 -18.87 -7.89
C PRO A 207 -12.05 -19.72 -7.71
N ALA A 208 -12.18 -20.88 -7.06
CA ALA A 208 -11.04 -21.70 -6.66
C ALA A 208 -10.14 -22.12 -7.85
N GLU A 209 -10.75 -22.37 -9.01
CA GLU A 209 -10.07 -22.69 -10.26
C GLU A 209 -9.20 -21.54 -10.82
N TYR A 210 -9.53 -20.29 -10.48
CA TYR A 210 -8.79 -19.09 -10.90
C TYR A 210 -7.86 -18.54 -9.82
N GLN A 211 -7.81 -19.16 -8.63
CA GLN A 211 -6.90 -18.77 -7.57
C GLN A 211 -5.46 -19.26 -7.79
N GLN A 212 -5.23 -20.17 -8.75
CA GLN A 212 -3.89 -20.61 -9.08
C GLN A 212 -3.08 -19.46 -9.72
N LEU A 213 -1.95 -19.13 -9.09
CA LEU A 213 -1.08 -18.04 -9.52
C LEU A 213 -0.16 -18.49 -10.66
N GLN A 214 -0.02 -17.66 -11.70
CA GLN A 214 0.99 -17.85 -12.74
C GLN A 214 2.29 -17.14 -12.35
N VAL A 215 3.14 -17.83 -11.59
CA VAL A 215 4.45 -17.30 -11.19
C VAL A 215 5.49 -17.59 -12.28
N THR A 216 6.22 -16.56 -12.71
CA THR A 216 7.39 -16.69 -13.59
C THR A 216 8.63 -16.19 -12.88
N LEU A 217 9.69 -16.99 -12.85
CA LEU A 217 10.97 -16.60 -12.27
C LEU A 217 11.83 -15.92 -13.34
N ARG A 218 12.36 -14.74 -13.04
CA ARG A 218 13.22 -13.97 -13.93
C ARG A 218 14.60 -13.80 -13.33
N PRO A 219 15.66 -13.77 -14.16
CA PRO A 219 16.99 -13.47 -13.67
C PRO A 219 17.07 -12.05 -13.10
N LEU A 220 18.06 -11.83 -12.25
CA LEU A 220 18.40 -10.51 -11.71
C LEU A 220 18.55 -9.49 -12.86
N ALA A 221 17.91 -8.33 -12.72
CA ALA A 221 17.99 -7.24 -13.68
C ALA A 221 17.50 -7.58 -15.11
N ASP A 222 16.53 -8.50 -15.24
CA ASP A 222 15.84 -8.77 -16.51
C ASP A 222 15.35 -7.45 -17.13
N PRO A 223 15.75 -7.10 -18.37
CA PRO A 223 15.45 -5.78 -18.94
C PRO A 223 13.95 -5.58 -19.22
N ASN A 224 13.20 -6.67 -19.41
CA ASN A 224 11.77 -6.59 -19.67
C ASN A 224 11.01 -6.33 -18.38
N TYR A 225 11.36 -6.99 -17.27
CA TYR A 225 10.60 -6.92 -16.02
C TYR A 225 11.25 -6.07 -14.92
N PHE A 226 12.57 -6.03 -14.85
CA PHE A 226 13.38 -5.39 -13.80
C PHE A 226 14.50 -4.49 -14.37
N PRO A 227 14.18 -3.52 -15.25
CA PRO A 227 15.17 -2.64 -15.85
C PRO A 227 15.97 -1.85 -14.81
N VAL A 228 17.29 -1.78 -15.00
CA VAL A 228 18.21 -1.05 -14.12
C VAL A 228 18.14 0.45 -14.39
N GLY A 229 18.27 1.27 -13.34
CA GLY A 229 18.34 2.72 -13.46
C GLY A 229 16.98 3.42 -13.60
N VAL A 230 15.88 2.68 -13.62
CA VAL A 230 14.52 3.23 -13.56
C VAL A 230 13.83 2.83 -12.26
N LYS A 231 12.83 3.62 -11.86
CA LYS A 231 12.02 3.31 -10.67
C LYS A 231 11.22 2.03 -10.93
N HIS A 232 11.37 1.04 -10.04
CA HIS A 232 10.66 -0.24 -10.13
C HIS A 232 9.13 -0.05 -10.06
N ARG A 233 8.41 -0.80 -10.89
CA ARG A 233 6.94 -0.82 -10.94
C ARG A 233 6.46 -2.21 -10.56
N TYR A 234 5.69 -2.29 -9.48
CA TYR A 234 5.18 -3.55 -8.97
C TYR A 234 3.93 -4.04 -9.68
N THR A 235 3.26 -3.19 -10.46
CA THR A 235 2.09 -3.59 -11.24
C THR A 235 2.19 -3.11 -12.68
N ARG A 236 1.60 -3.90 -13.59
CA ARG A 236 1.33 -3.48 -14.97
C ARG A 236 -0.17 -3.43 -15.19
N LYS A 237 -0.61 -2.40 -15.92
CA LYS A 237 -1.95 -2.38 -16.48
C LYS A 237 -1.91 -3.17 -17.77
N THR A 238 -2.78 -4.15 -17.90
CA THR A 238 -3.19 -4.65 -19.21
C THR A 238 -3.90 -3.48 -19.88
N GLU A 239 -3.29 -2.87 -20.92
CA GLU A 239 -4.05 -1.94 -21.76
C GLU A 239 -5.20 -2.74 -22.38
N PRO A 240 -6.46 -2.28 -22.31
CA PRO A 240 -7.47 -2.86 -23.17
C PRO A 240 -7.02 -2.59 -24.61
N ASP A 241 -6.91 -3.65 -25.41
CA ASP A 241 -6.68 -3.54 -26.85
C ASP A 241 -7.65 -2.47 -27.42
N LYS A 242 -7.08 -1.51 -28.16
CA LYS A 242 -7.84 -0.51 -28.92
C LYS A 242 -8.58 -1.12 -30.10
#